data_AF-A0A2D4LDF7-F1
#
_entry.id   AF-A0A2D4LDF7-F1
#
_cell.length_a   1.000
_cell.length_b   1.000
_cell.length_c   1.000
_cell.angle_alpha   90.00
_cell.angle_beta   90.00
_cell.angle_gamma   90.00
#
_symmetry.space_group_name_H-M   'P 1'
#
loop_
_entity.id
_entity.type
_entity.pdbx_description
1 polymer ?
#
loop_
_entity_poly.entity_id
_entity_poly.type
_entity_poly.pdbx_seq_one_letter_code
_entity_poly.pdbx_strand_id
1 'polypeptide(L)'
;SKAGAGKGSGPGSWYGRMGNADSKLNFRKAVIQLTTKTQPVEATDDAFWDQFWADTATSVQDVFALVPAAEIRAVREESPSNLATLCYKAVEKLVQGAE
;
A
#
# COMPACT_ATOMS: atom_id res chain seq x y z
N SER A 1 -39.87 -40.16 -13.41
CA SER A 1 -38.76 -39.75 -12.54
C SER A 1 -38.25 -38.38 -12.94
N LYS A 2 -38.24 -37.43 -12.01
CA LYS A 2 -37.68 -36.08 -12.17
C LYS A 2 -36.14 -36.14 -12.16
N ALA A 3 -35.52 -35.37 -13.05
CA ALA A 3 -34.22 -34.72 -12.87
C ALA A 3 -34.31 -33.45 -13.74
N GLY A 4 -34.19 -32.22 -13.26
CA GLY A 4 -33.36 -31.72 -12.17
C GLY A 4 -32.54 -30.59 -12.79
N ALA A 5 -32.98 -29.35 -12.60
CA ALA A 5 -32.33 -28.15 -13.12
C ALA A 5 -30.91 -27.97 -12.55
N GLY A 6 -30.02 -27.40 -13.36
CA GLY A 6 -28.69 -26.94 -12.91
C GLY A 6 -28.14 -25.88 -13.85
N LYS A 7 -28.54 -24.63 -13.63
CA LYS A 7 -27.86 -23.45 -14.21
C LYS A 7 -26.44 -23.39 -13.64
N GLY A 8 -25.43 -23.56 -14.48
CA GLY A 8 -24.02 -23.36 -14.14
C GLY A 8 -23.50 -22.08 -14.78
N SER A 9 -23.41 -21.03 -13.97
CA SER A 9 -22.95 -19.68 -14.26
C SER A 9 -21.59 -19.62 -14.99
N GLY A 10 -21.46 -18.72 -15.96
CA GLY A 10 -20.21 -18.48 -16.70
C GLY A 10 -19.09 -17.89 -15.83
N PRO A 11 -17.84 -17.87 -16.35
CA PRO A 11 -16.69 -17.32 -15.64
C PRO A 11 -16.76 -15.77 -15.65
N GLY A 12 -17.57 -15.23 -14.75
CA GLY A 12 -17.66 -13.79 -14.48
C GLY A 12 -16.61 -13.36 -13.46
N SER A 13 -15.71 -12.48 -13.89
CA SER A 13 -15.11 -11.41 -13.09
C SER A 13 -14.43 -11.80 -11.77
N TRP A 14 -13.24 -12.42 -11.84
CA TRP A 14 -12.32 -12.53 -10.70
C TRP A 14 -11.06 -11.67 -10.83
N TYR A 15 -10.73 -11.16 -12.03
CA TYR A 15 -9.50 -10.39 -12.25
C TYR A 15 -9.53 -8.93 -11.75
N GLY A 16 -10.71 -8.39 -11.42
CA GLY A 16 -10.84 -6.98 -10.99
C GLY A 16 -10.76 -6.72 -9.48
N ARG A 17 -10.88 -7.76 -8.63
CA ARG A 17 -10.86 -7.61 -7.16
C ARG A 17 -9.49 -7.88 -6.55
N MET A 18 -8.60 -8.58 -7.28
CA MET A 18 -7.32 -9.05 -6.73
C MET A 18 -6.24 -7.96 -6.74
N GLY A 19 -6.18 -7.08 -7.74
CA GLY A 19 -5.18 -6.00 -7.81
C GLY A 19 -5.21 -5.08 -6.58
N ASN A 20 -6.40 -4.63 -6.18
CA ASN A 20 -6.55 -3.69 -5.06
C ASN A 20 -6.21 -4.31 -3.69
N ALA A 21 -6.38 -5.63 -3.51
CA ALA A 21 -6.09 -6.29 -2.24
C ALA A 21 -4.58 -6.45 -2.01
N ASP A 22 -3.83 -6.80 -3.06
CA ASP A 22 -2.37 -6.92 -3.01
C ASP A 22 -1.71 -5.56 -2.80
N SER A 23 -2.23 -4.49 -3.42
CA SER A 23 -1.75 -3.12 -3.24
C SER A 23 -1.88 -2.61 -1.79
N LYS A 24 -3.03 -2.84 -1.14
CA LYS A 24 -3.24 -2.51 0.28
C LYS A 24 -2.34 -3.31 1.22
N LEU A 25 -2.09 -4.58 0.89
CA LEU A 25 -1.16 -5.43 1.64
C LEU A 25 0.29 -4.96 1.49
N ASN A 26 0.70 -4.57 0.29
CA ASN A 26 2.04 -4.07 0.02
C ASN A 26 2.28 -2.74 0.76
N PHE A 27 1.32 -1.81 0.71
CA PHE A 27 1.39 -0.56 1.46
C PHE A 27 1.58 -0.81 2.96
N ARG A 28 0.75 -1.67 3.55
CA ARG A 28 0.84 -2.00 4.97
C ARG A 28 2.16 -2.67 5.33
N LYS A 29 2.64 -3.60 4.51
CA LYS A 29 3.94 -4.25 4.72
C LYS A 29 5.08 -3.24 4.67
N ALA A 30 5.04 -2.30 3.74
CA ALA A 30 6.07 -1.28 3.60
C ALA A 30 6.10 -0.33 4.81
N VAL A 31 4.94 0.03 5.37
CA VAL A 31 4.85 0.84 6.59
C VAL A 31 5.40 0.09 7.81
N ILE A 32 5.03 -1.18 7.97
CA ILE A 32 5.58 -2.03 9.03
C ILE A 32 7.10 -2.20 8.85
N GLN A 33 7.58 -2.32 7.61
CA GLN A 33 9.02 -2.34 7.34
C GLN A 33 9.71 -1.03 7.70
N LEU A 34 9.08 0.14 7.48
CA LEU A 34 9.62 1.43 7.91
C LEU A 34 9.74 1.56 9.44
N THR A 35 8.82 0.96 10.21
CA THR A 35 8.87 0.98 11.68
C THR A 35 9.83 -0.06 12.26
N THR A 36 10.06 -1.18 11.56
CA THR A 36 10.86 -2.30 12.06
C THR A 36 12.31 -2.30 11.57
N LYS A 37 12.60 -1.68 10.42
CA LYS A 37 13.98 -1.48 9.99
C LYS A 37 14.65 -0.43 10.89
N THR A 38 15.58 -0.89 11.71
CA THR A 38 16.49 -0.04 12.49
C THR A 38 17.51 0.71 11.62
N GLN A 39 17.66 0.31 10.35
CA GLN A 39 18.52 1.00 9.40
C GLN A 39 17.73 1.97 8.51
N PRO A 40 18.28 3.15 8.20
CA PRO A 40 17.64 4.10 7.31
C PRO A 40 17.37 3.47 5.94
N VAL A 41 16.15 3.63 5.44
CA VAL A 41 15.85 3.31 4.03
C VAL A 41 16.34 4.47 3.19
N GLU A 42 17.27 4.17 2.27
CA GLU A 42 17.82 5.14 1.35
C GLU A 42 16.73 5.72 0.44
N ALA A 43 16.76 7.03 0.20
CA ALA A 43 15.81 7.71 -0.69
C ALA A 43 15.90 7.20 -2.14
N THR A 44 17.03 6.60 -2.51
CA THR A 44 17.33 6.03 -3.82
C THR A 44 16.81 4.60 -3.99
N ASP A 45 16.26 3.98 -2.95
CA ASP A 45 15.66 2.63 -3.05
C ASP A 45 14.25 2.71 -3.67
N ASP A 46 14.20 3.11 -4.94
CA ASP A 46 12.94 3.30 -5.65
C ASP A 46 12.10 2.01 -5.70
N ALA A 47 12.73 0.84 -5.72
CA ALA A 47 12.03 -0.44 -5.67
C ALA A 47 11.25 -0.66 -4.37
N PHE A 48 11.73 -0.11 -3.25
CA PHE A 48 10.99 -0.08 -1.99
C PHE A 48 9.92 1.01 -2.00
N TRP A 49 10.28 2.24 -2.40
CA TRP A 49 9.36 3.37 -2.37
C TRP A 49 8.19 3.21 -3.34
N ASP A 50 8.41 2.59 -4.50
CA ASP A 50 7.35 2.31 -5.47
C ASP A 50 6.30 1.34 -4.91
N GLN A 51 6.58 0.58 -3.84
CA GLN A 51 5.57 -0.23 -3.16
C GLN A 51 4.49 0.63 -2.46
N PHE A 52 4.83 1.85 -2.04
CA PHE A 52 3.86 2.81 -1.50
C PHE A 52 2.92 3.37 -2.57
N TRP A 53 3.40 3.42 -3.81
CA TRP A 53 2.74 4.10 -4.93
C TRP A 53 2.29 3.13 -6.03
N ALA A 54 2.46 1.82 -5.82
CA ALA A 54 2.25 0.77 -6.82
C ALA A 54 0.83 0.73 -7.38
N ASP A 55 -0.15 1.30 -6.67
CA ASP A 55 -1.51 1.39 -7.16
C ASP A 55 -2.27 2.58 -6.55
N THR A 56 -2.70 3.49 -7.42
CA THR A 56 -3.50 4.69 -7.13
C THR A 56 -4.90 4.39 -6.57
N ALA A 57 -5.31 3.12 -6.49
CA ALA A 57 -6.61 2.71 -5.95
C ALA A 57 -6.73 2.84 -4.42
N THR A 58 -5.64 3.16 -3.71
CA THR A 58 -5.66 3.37 -2.26
C THR A 58 -6.26 4.74 -1.96
N SER A 59 -7.55 4.78 -1.62
CA SER A 59 -8.20 6.03 -1.19
C SER A 59 -7.49 6.61 0.03
N VAL A 60 -7.54 7.92 0.25
CA VAL A 60 -6.96 8.57 1.44
C VAL A 60 -7.49 7.92 2.73
N GLN A 61 -8.75 7.51 2.72
CA GLN A 61 -9.39 6.76 3.81
C GLN A 61 -8.74 5.39 4.04
N ASP A 62 -8.39 4.67 2.96
CA ASP A 62 -7.67 3.39 3.05
C ASP A 62 -6.27 3.59 3.62
N VAL A 63 -5.56 4.67 3.24
CA VAL A 63 -4.24 4.99 3.80
C VAL A 63 -4.32 5.18 5.32
N PHE A 64 -5.29 5.98 5.81
CA PHE A 64 -5.50 6.18 7.24
C PHE A 64 -6.01 4.93 7.97
N ALA A 65 -6.73 4.03 7.27
CA ALA A 65 -7.16 2.75 7.84
C ALA A 65 -6.00 1.74 7.93
N LEU A 66 -5.08 1.76 6.96
CA LEU A 66 -3.92 0.87 6.91
C LEU A 66 -2.78 1.32 7.82
N VAL A 67 -2.65 2.63 8.06
CA VAL A 67 -1.61 3.23 8.91
C VAL A 67 -2.27 3.87 10.12
N PRO A 68 -2.49 3.11 11.21
CA PRO A 68 -3.06 3.66 12.42
C PRO A 68 -2.08 4.64 13.08
N ALA A 69 -2.61 5.54 13.90
CA ALA A 69 -1.80 6.52 14.62
C ALA A 69 -0.70 5.92 15.52
N ALA A 70 -0.81 4.63 15.88
CA ALA A 70 0.24 3.90 16.57
C ALA A 70 1.47 3.67 15.67
N GLU A 71 1.26 3.32 14.39
CA GLU A 71 2.36 3.11 13.44
C GLU A 71 3.08 4.43 13.13
N ILE A 72 2.36 5.54 12.97
CA ILE A 72 2.99 6.87 12.78
C ILE A 72 3.86 7.25 13.99
N ARG A 73 3.37 7.02 15.22
CA ARG A 73 4.16 7.27 16.44
C ARG A 73 5.39 6.38 16.50
N ALA A 74 5.24 5.11 16.15
CA ALA A 74 6.35 4.17 16.09
C ALA A 74 7.41 4.58 15.06
N VAL A 75 7.03 4.96 13.83
CA VAL A 75 8.01 5.45 12.82
C VAL A 75 8.76 6.66 13.38
N ARG A 76 8.05 7.60 14.00
CA ARG A 76 8.66 8.82 14.54
C ARG A 76 9.64 8.53 15.69
N GLU A 77 9.31 7.57 16.56
CA GLU A 77 10.10 7.26 17.76
C GLU A 77 11.28 6.32 17.46
N GLU A 78 11.05 5.29 16.65
CA GLU A 78 12.06 4.29 16.29
C GLU A 78 12.95 4.75 15.13
N SER A 79 12.43 5.54 14.20
CA SER A 79 13.14 5.87 12.94
C SER A 79 12.70 7.21 12.35
N PRO A 80 13.01 8.35 13.01
CA PRO A 80 12.64 9.68 12.53
C PRO A 80 13.22 10.01 11.14
N SER A 81 14.40 9.45 10.80
CA SER A 81 15.00 9.61 9.47
C SER A 81 14.16 8.96 8.37
N ASN A 82 13.59 7.79 8.62
CA ASN A 82 12.72 7.08 7.67
C ASN A 82 11.44 7.87 7.39
N LEU A 83 10.88 8.53 8.43
CA LEU A 83 9.74 9.43 8.26
C LEU A 83 10.10 10.62 7.36
N ALA A 84 11.27 11.22 7.56
CA ALA A 84 11.73 12.33 6.74
C ALA A 84 11.89 11.92 5.27
N THR A 85 12.48 10.75 5.00
CA THR A 85 12.61 10.21 3.64
C THR A 85 11.25 9.92 3.02
N LEU A 86 10.31 9.33 3.77
CA LEU A 86 8.95 9.09 3.30
C LEU A 86 8.25 10.40 2.89
N CYS A 87 8.36 11.44 3.73
CA CYS A 87 7.81 12.77 3.41
C CYS A 87 8.46 13.36 2.15
N TYR A 88 9.77 13.24 2.00
CA TYR A 88 10.49 13.71 0.81
C TYR A 88 9.98 13.00 -0.47
N LYS A 89 9.90 11.66 -0.45
CA LYS A 89 9.41 10.87 -1.59
C LYS A 89 7.93 11.15 -1.88
N ALA A 90 7.11 11.34 -0.86
CA ALA A 90 5.71 11.71 -1.02
C ALA A 90 5.55 13.07 -1.74
N VAL A 91 6.36 14.07 -1.36
CA VAL A 91 6.37 15.38 -2.04
C VAL A 91 6.89 15.25 -3.47
N GLU A 92 7.96 14.49 -3.69
CA GLU A 92 8.50 14.23 -5.03
C GLU A 92 7.44 13.63 -5.96
N LYS A 93 6.70 12.62 -5.50
CA LYS A 93 5.58 12.01 -6.25
C LYS A 93 4.41 12.98 -6.46
N LEU A 94 4.09 13.83 -5.46
CA LEU A 94 3.06 14.87 -5.61
C LEU A 94 3.43 15.90 -6.68
N VAL A 95 4.70 16.31 -6.74
CA VAL A 95 5.20 17.22 -7.78
C VAL A 95 5.13 16.55 -9.15
N GLN A 96 5.55 15.29 -9.27
CA GLN A 96 5.47 14.53 -10.53
C GLN A 96 4.02 14.32 -11.02
N GLY A 97 3.07 14.16 -10.10
CA GLY A 97 1.65 14.01 -10.45
C GLY A 97 0.90 15.32 -10.68
N ALA A 98 1.53 16.47 -10.40
CA ALA A 98 0.95 17.80 -10.63
C ALA A 98 1.28 18.36 -12.03
N GLU A 99 2.25 17.76 -12.73
CA GLU A 99 2.54 18.00 -14.16
C GLU A 99 1.70 17.11 -15.08
#